data_AF-A0A1Y1RW74-F1
#
_entry.id   AF-A0A1Y1RW74-F1
#
_cell.length_a   1.000
_cell.length_b   1.000
_cell.length_c   1.000
_cell.angle_alpha   90.00
_cell.angle_beta   90.00
_cell.angle_gamma   90.00
#
_symmetry.space_group_name_H-M   'P 1'
#
loop_
_entity.id
_entity.type
_entity.pdbx_description
1 polymer ?
#
loop_
_entity_poly.entity_id
_entity_poly.type
_entity_poly.pdbx_seq_one_letter_code
_entity_poly.pdbx_strand_id
1 'polypeptide(L)'
;MKLFVRAGLFVLLYLAVCIMLAAGKPAEGPLKIWPDWYTLVARNGRDVQERLSPELDILSPRTLEVDINGFSSMLQIPLDQVETSLSPLDPRIDPFIRTLPFLFRADWQGEEADVLYIPRSLPPRDVEVLLREKGIGSEDALLVDTSRPSNLPLVLTFLLVALPVLILQPSRRLLSALMLLPWGIGILFSGRDAAFLALLALFVIPRLLSLVLPFLLRRYHDRETALEPAFRFEAALLALGLFTGMAMYGAFVSFADFLRFPFSAALAALALLRFRLLIEEHRQKQLLHSLFVPVSLGSPREKGGKMTLQAAAAACGMLIVLLLPAGLEETDLKLPVPVELALPAKDLDRSLAALEELGRKQDAPSLPLYLTHRYFQENYLYHPDFSLPKLNGELAIENYREAEGRILSERNTVWRFTYTWYTDIISDDTDRIKDFFIHEGIPKGILRTTITFGRTPVYGVYTGFGLLFSFAAIRLFQGARGRRRLIGCSTRRFESRRMSQTA
;
A
#
# COMPACT_ATOMS: atom_id res chain seq x y z
N MET A 1 24.42 39.68 -4.20
CA MET A 1 24.88 38.75 -3.13
C MET A 1 23.74 38.00 -2.43
N LYS A 2 22.76 38.67 -1.78
CA LYS A 2 21.66 37.98 -1.03
C LYS A 2 20.84 36.96 -1.85
N LEU A 3 20.61 37.22 -3.14
CA LEU A 3 19.90 36.30 -4.04
C LEU A 3 20.71 35.03 -4.35
N PHE A 4 22.01 35.17 -4.63
CA PHE A 4 22.92 34.06 -4.89
C PHE A 4 23.05 33.12 -3.69
N VAL A 5 23.21 33.68 -2.48
CA VAL A 5 23.28 32.90 -1.24
C VAL A 5 21.98 32.11 -1.01
N ARG A 6 20.82 32.74 -1.25
CA ARG A 6 19.52 32.06 -1.15
C ARG A 6 19.37 30.93 -2.17
N ALA A 7 19.80 31.13 -3.41
CA ALA A 7 19.73 30.11 -4.45
C ALA A 7 20.66 28.92 -4.15
N GLY A 8 21.89 29.18 -3.68
CA GLY A 8 22.84 28.14 -3.27
C GLY A 8 22.34 27.29 -2.10
N LEU A 9 21.81 27.94 -1.04
CA LEU A 9 21.22 27.23 0.10
C LEU A 9 20.05 26.34 -0.33
N PHE A 10 19.26 26.79 -1.30
CA PHE A 10 18.11 26.05 -1.83
C PHE A 10 18.53 24.78 -2.57
N VAL A 11 19.59 24.86 -3.38
CA VAL A 11 20.13 23.71 -4.11
C VAL A 11 20.79 22.71 -3.16
N LEU A 12 21.50 23.17 -2.14
CA LEU A 12 22.05 22.31 -1.10
C LEU A 12 20.95 21.57 -0.33
N LEU A 13 19.86 22.26 0.04
CA LEU A 13 18.71 21.64 0.69
C LEU A 13 18.03 20.60 -0.23
N TYR A 14 17.87 20.94 -1.51
CA TYR A 14 17.31 20.02 -2.51
C TYR A 14 18.17 18.76 -2.67
N LEU A 15 19.48 18.91 -2.86
CA LEU A 15 20.43 17.80 -2.95
C LEU A 15 20.45 16.95 -1.68
N ALA A 16 20.50 17.57 -0.50
CA ALA A 16 20.48 16.86 0.77
C ALA A 16 19.20 16.03 0.95
N VAL A 17 18.05 16.57 0.57
CA VAL A 17 16.77 15.85 0.62
C VAL A 17 16.72 14.74 -0.43
N CYS A 18 17.22 14.97 -1.64
CA CYS A 18 17.36 13.95 -2.67
C CYS A 18 18.26 12.79 -2.23
N ILE A 19 19.40 13.10 -1.60
CA ILE A 19 20.32 12.11 -1.03
C ILE A 19 19.67 11.38 0.15
N MET A 20 19.00 12.09 1.06
CA MET A 20 18.28 11.47 2.18
C MET A 20 17.16 10.55 1.70
N LEU A 21 16.40 10.95 0.67
CA LEU A 21 15.38 10.10 0.08
C LEU A 21 15.98 8.91 -0.66
N ALA A 22 17.15 9.06 -1.29
CA ALA A 22 17.87 7.96 -1.96
C ALA A 22 18.51 6.98 -0.95
N ALA A 23 19.00 7.49 0.19
CA ALA A 23 19.64 6.71 1.24
C ALA A 23 18.66 6.19 2.31
N GLY A 24 17.47 6.79 2.41
CA GLY A 24 16.46 6.47 3.40
C GLY A 24 15.95 5.05 3.20
N LYS A 25 16.26 4.17 4.15
CA LYS A 25 15.67 2.84 4.24
C LYS A 25 14.17 3.00 4.57
N PRO A 26 13.26 2.29 3.89
CA PRO A 26 11.82 2.38 4.17
C PRO A 26 11.55 2.12 5.67
N ALA A 27 10.67 2.87 6.32
CA ALA A 27 10.24 2.52 7.67
C ALA A 27 9.15 1.45 7.56
N GLU A 28 9.39 0.27 8.12
CA GLU A 28 8.64 -0.96 7.83
C GLU A 28 7.58 -1.21 8.91
N GLY A 29 6.30 -1.28 8.50
CA GLY A 29 5.23 -1.88 9.29
C GLY A 29 4.67 -3.09 8.53
N PRO A 30 4.87 -4.33 8.99
CA PRO A 30 4.49 -5.52 8.23
C PRO A 30 2.97 -5.67 8.14
N LEU A 31 2.46 -6.00 6.95
CA LEU A 31 1.16 -6.66 6.82
C LEU A 31 1.37 -8.06 7.41
N LYS A 32 0.95 -8.27 8.65
CA LYS A 32 1.17 -9.55 9.33
C LYS A 32 0.02 -10.48 8.97
N ILE A 33 0.25 -11.42 8.05
CA ILE A 33 -0.73 -12.48 7.77
C ILE A 33 -0.75 -13.44 8.96
N TRP A 34 0.39 -14.07 9.21
CA TRP A 34 0.60 -14.95 10.35
C TRP A 34 1.36 -14.18 11.43
N PRO A 35 0.98 -14.28 12.72
CA PRO A 35 1.64 -13.54 13.78
C PRO A 35 3.10 -13.95 14.00
N ASP A 36 3.39 -15.24 13.88
CA ASP A 36 4.68 -15.86 14.24
C ASP A 36 5.52 -16.26 13.01
N TRP A 37 4.95 -16.11 11.82
CA TRP A 37 5.54 -16.55 10.56
C TRP A 37 5.54 -15.44 9.50
N TYR A 38 6.55 -15.47 8.64
CA TYR A 38 6.50 -14.81 7.35
C TYR A 38 6.09 -15.81 6.28
N THR A 39 5.27 -15.34 5.36
CA THR A 39 4.72 -16.08 4.23
C THR A 39 5.60 -15.78 3.03
N LEU A 40 6.36 -16.78 2.59
CA LEU A 40 7.15 -16.73 1.36
C LEU A 40 6.41 -17.57 0.31
N VAL A 41 6.05 -16.96 -0.81
CA VAL A 41 5.41 -17.68 -1.92
C VAL A 41 6.46 -17.91 -2.99
N ALA A 42 6.62 -19.15 -3.43
CA ALA A 42 7.63 -19.54 -4.41
C ALA A 42 7.02 -20.34 -5.55
N ARG A 43 7.44 -20.08 -6.80
CA ARG A 43 7.03 -20.91 -7.95
C ARG A 43 7.61 -22.33 -7.87
N ASN A 44 8.77 -22.47 -7.24
CA ASN A 44 9.41 -23.75 -6.96
C ASN A 44 9.83 -23.79 -5.50
N GLY A 45 8.90 -24.13 -4.61
CA GLY A 45 9.11 -24.14 -3.16
C GLY A 45 10.20 -25.10 -2.73
N ARG A 46 10.40 -26.21 -3.46
CA ARG A 46 11.46 -27.19 -3.16
C ARG A 46 12.86 -26.59 -3.31
N ASP A 47 13.16 -26.00 -4.47
CA ASP A 47 14.48 -25.40 -4.72
C ASP A 47 14.76 -24.23 -3.76
N VAL A 48 13.75 -23.37 -3.55
CA VAL A 48 13.84 -22.25 -2.61
C VAL A 48 14.10 -22.74 -1.18
N GLN A 49 13.37 -23.76 -0.72
CA GLN A 49 13.58 -24.35 0.59
C GLN A 49 14.97 -24.98 0.71
N GLU A 50 15.43 -25.79 -0.25
CA GLU A 50 16.74 -26.46 -0.20
C GLU A 50 17.89 -25.44 -0.06
N ARG A 51 17.77 -24.26 -0.70
CA ARG A 51 18.75 -23.18 -0.61
C ARG A 51 18.74 -22.41 0.71
N LEU A 52 17.59 -22.32 1.37
CA LEU A 52 17.40 -21.54 2.61
C LEU A 52 17.47 -22.38 3.89
N SER A 53 17.17 -23.68 3.82
CA SER A 53 17.12 -24.60 4.98
C SER A 53 18.40 -24.66 5.82
N PRO A 54 19.62 -24.46 5.27
CA PRO A 54 20.83 -24.44 6.09
C PRO A 54 20.87 -23.28 7.12
N GLU A 55 20.11 -22.22 6.90
CA GLU A 55 20.16 -20.99 7.70
C GLU A 55 18.84 -20.67 8.39
N LEU A 56 17.72 -21.20 7.87
CA LEU A 56 16.38 -20.94 8.38
C LEU A 56 15.61 -22.24 8.62
N ASP A 57 14.92 -22.29 9.75
CA ASP A 57 13.97 -23.35 10.07
C ASP A 57 12.63 -23.12 9.36
N ILE A 58 12.58 -23.41 8.06
CA ILE A 58 11.40 -23.21 7.22
C ILE A 58 10.38 -24.30 7.47
N LEU A 59 9.13 -23.92 7.71
CA LEU A 59 8.00 -24.84 7.71
C LEU A 59 7.39 -24.96 6.31
N SER A 60 7.39 -26.18 5.79
CA SER A 60 6.88 -26.58 4.47
C SER A 60 6.34 -28.01 4.54
N PRO A 61 5.79 -28.57 3.45
CA PRO A 61 5.40 -29.99 3.43
C PRO A 61 6.53 -30.98 3.76
N ARG A 62 7.80 -30.58 3.59
CA ARG A 62 8.98 -31.43 3.84
C ARG A 62 9.45 -31.44 5.29
N THR A 63 9.16 -30.36 6.01
CA THR A 63 9.63 -30.14 7.39
C THR A 63 8.49 -30.18 8.39
N LEU A 64 7.25 -30.04 7.93
CA LEU A 64 6.08 -30.32 8.74
C LEU A 64 5.95 -31.83 8.92
N GLU A 65 6.14 -32.29 10.14
CA GLU A 65 5.87 -33.66 10.55
C GLU A 65 4.42 -33.79 11.02
N VAL A 66 3.78 -34.90 10.67
CA VAL A 66 2.45 -35.25 11.14
C VAL A 66 2.50 -36.53 11.96
N ASP A 67 1.73 -36.54 13.05
CA ASP A 67 1.63 -37.66 13.97
C ASP A 67 0.69 -38.74 13.42
N ILE A 68 1.23 -39.93 13.18
CA ILE A 68 0.48 -41.06 12.63
C ILE A 68 0.68 -42.29 13.51
N ASN A 69 -0.39 -43.04 13.76
CA ASN A 69 -0.30 -44.25 14.56
C ASN A 69 0.54 -45.33 13.85
N GLY A 70 1.67 -45.72 14.44
CA GLY A 70 2.55 -46.80 14.01
C GLY A 70 2.27 -48.15 14.67
N PHE A 71 1.09 -48.35 15.26
CA PHE A 71 0.63 -49.48 16.07
C PHE A 71 1.36 -49.69 17.40
N SER A 72 2.68 -49.47 17.42
CA SER A 72 3.52 -49.58 18.62
C SER A 72 3.77 -48.23 19.30
N SER A 73 3.78 -47.16 18.51
CA SER A 73 4.06 -45.78 18.93
C SER A 73 3.50 -44.81 17.90
N MET A 74 3.45 -43.53 18.26
CA MET A 74 3.18 -42.46 17.31
C MET A 74 4.44 -42.21 16.46
N LEU A 75 4.27 -42.22 15.13
CA LEU A 75 5.31 -41.93 14.16
C LEU A 75 5.14 -40.49 13.70
N GLN A 76 6.25 -39.75 13.68
CA GLN A 76 6.33 -38.44 13.04
C GLN A 76 6.83 -38.63 11.61
N ILE A 77 5.96 -38.36 10.65
CA ILE A 77 6.26 -38.52 9.22
C ILE A 77 6.15 -37.16 8.54
N PRO A 78 7.13 -36.71 7.76
CA PRO A 78 7.00 -35.50 6.95
C PRO A 78 5.77 -35.54 6.05
N LEU A 79 5.02 -34.45 5.94
CA LEU A 79 3.75 -34.40 5.21
C LEU A 79 3.91 -34.86 3.74
N ASP A 80 5.02 -34.51 3.08
CA ASP A 80 5.30 -34.93 1.69
C ASP A 80 5.66 -36.42 1.54
N GLN A 81 5.95 -37.13 2.63
CA GLN A 81 6.26 -38.56 2.66
C GLN A 81 5.08 -39.42 3.09
N VAL A 82 3.96 -38.84 3.54
CA VAL A 82 2.81 -39.61 4.03
C VAL A 82 2.24 -40.51 2.95
N GLU A 83 2.02 -39.99 1.74
CA GLU A 83 1.45 -40.75 0.61
C GLU A 83 2.39 -41.85 0.08
N THR A 84 3.70 -41.73 0.32
CA THR A 84 4.68 -42.76 -0.09
C THR A 84 4.91 -43.80 1.00
N SER A 85 4.73 -43.41 2.27
CA SER A 85 4.91 -44.29 3.43
C SER A 85 3.68 -45.15 3.71
N LEU A 86 2.50 -44.69 3.31
CA LEU A 86 1.22 -45.35 3.57
C LEU A 86 0.48 -45.65 2.26
N SER A 87 -0.37 -46.68 2.29
CA SER A 87 -1.28 -46.92 1.17
C SER A 87 -2.28 -45.75 1.05
N PRO A 88 -2.64 -45.27 -0.16
CA PRO A 88 -3.65 -44.22 -0.32
C PRO A 88 -5.03 -44.56 0.28
N LEU A 89 -5.31 -45.85 0.50
CA LEU A 89 -6.54 -46.34 1.13
C LEU A 89 -6.38 -46.61 2.63
N ASP A 90 -5.21 -46.35 3.20
CA ASP A 90 -4.97 -46.49 4.64
C ASP A 90 -5.83 -45.47 5.40
N PRO A 91 -6.69 -45.91 6.34
CA PRO A 91 -7.57 -45.01 7.08
C PRO A 91 -6.80 -44.03 7.98
N ARG A 92 -5.51 -44.30 8.27
CA ARG A 92 -4.63 -43.35 8.95
C ARG A 92 -4.34 -42.12 8.11
N ILE A 93 -4.55 -42.14 6.79
CA ILE A 93 -4.60 -40.93 5.95
C ILE A 93 -6.00 -40.34 6.07
N ASP A 94 -6.27 -39.75 7.22
CA ASP A 94 -7.56 -39.21 7.58
C ASP A 94 -7.85 -37.83 6.92
N PRO A 95 -9.08 -37.30 7.01
CA PRO A 95 -9.45 -36.03 6.41
C PRO A 95 -8.58 -34.82 6.80
N PHE A 96 -7.97 -34.80 7.99
CA PHE A 96 -7.07 -33.71 8.37
C PHE A 96 -5.80 -33.73 7.52
N ILE A 97 -5.13 -34.87 7.45
CA ILE A 97 -3.90 -35.05 6.67
C ILE A 97 -4.14 -34.68 5.19
N ARG A 98 -5.29 -35.08 4.63
CA ARG A 98 -5.65 -34.78 3.23
C ARG A 98 -5.82 -33.29 2.95
N THR A 99 -6.26 -32.52 3.93
CA THR A 99 -6.49 -31.07 3.77
C THR A 99 -5.26 -30.23 4.11
N LEU A 100 -4.27 -30.75 4.83
CA LEU A 100 -3.03 -30.04 5.18
C LEU A 100 -2.28 -29.40 3.99
N PRO A 101 -2.16 -30.03 2.81
CA PRO A 101 -1.52 -29.39 1.65
C PRO A 101 -2.14 -28.04 1.26
N PHE A 102 -3.40 -27.76 1.65
CA PHE A 102 -4.05 -26.47 1.44
C PHE A 102 -3.25 -25.30 2.03
N LEU A 103 -2.59 -25.50 3.18
CA LEU A 103 -1.77 -24.50 3.86
C LEU A 103 -0.51 -24.11 3.06
N PHE A 104 -0.03 -25.01 2.22
CA PHE A 104 1.26 -24.87 1.53
C PHE A 104 1.12 -24.58 0.04
N ARG A 105 -0.10 -24.25 -0.43
CA ARG A 105 -0.40 -23.96 -1.83
C ARG A 105 -1.03 -22.58 -1.99
N ALA A 106 -0.54 -21.84 -2.97
CA ALA A 106 -1.05 -20.55 -3.42
C ALA A 106 -1.38 -20.58 -4.91
N ASP A 107 -2.15 -19.60 -5.35
CA ASP A 107 -2.36 -19.28 -6.77
C ASP A 107 -1.70 -17.93 -7.04
N TRP A 108 -0.58 -17.95 -7.77
CA TRP A 108 0.20 -16.78 -8.15
C TRP A 108 0.01 -16.51 -9.65
N GLN A 109 -0.78 -15.48 -9.98
CA GLN A 109 -1.11 -15.11 -11.37
C GLN A 109 -1.75 -16.23 -12.20
N GLY A 110 -2.55 -17.12 -11.57
CA GLY A 110 -3.20 -18.24 -12.26
C GLY A 110 -2.35 -19.51 -12.33
N GLU A 111 -1.11 -19.48 -11.82
CA GLU A 111 -0.24 -20.64 -11.68
C GLU A 111 -0.20 -21.11 -10.22
N GLU A 112 -0.15 -22.43 -10.00
CA GLU A 112 0.07 -22.96 -8.65
C GLU A 112 1.49 -22.60 -8.18
N ALA A 113 1.56 -22.12 -6.94
CA ALA A 113 2.82 -21.80 -6.26
C ALA A 113 2.82 -22.45 -4.86
N ASP A 114 4.02 -22.65 -4.33
CA ASP A 114 4.22 -23.18 -2.99
C ASP A 114 4.26 -22.04 -1.96
N VAL A 115 3.68 -22.29 -0.79
CA VAL A 115 3.79 -21.40 0.37
C VAL A 115 4.77 -22.02 1.36
N LEU A 116 5.77 -21.23 1.74
CA LEU A 116 6.76 -21.56 2.75
C LEU A 116 6.61 -20.60 3.92
N TYR A 117 6.62 -21.11 5.15
CA TYR A 117 6.52 -20.30 6.34
C TYR A 117 7.88 -20.18 7.02
N ILE A 118 8.36 -18.96 7.17
CA ILE A 118 9.65 -18.64 7.81
C ILE A 118 9.37 -18.10 9.21
N PRO A 119 9.89 -18.71 10.29
CA PRO A 119 9.73 -18.19 11.64
C PRO A 119 10.21 -16.74 11.73
N ARG A 120 9.52 -15.93 12.54
CA ARG A 120 9.89 -14.52 12.76
C ARG A 120 11.08 -14.31 13.69
N SER A 121 12.06 -15.20 13.64
CA SER A 121 13.32 -15.08 14.38
C SER A 121 14.23 -13.99 13.81
N LEU A 122 14.08 -13.68 12.51
CA LEU A 122 14.82 -12.62 11.81
C LEU A 122 13.89 -11.48 11.39
N PRO A 123 14.39 -10.24 11.24
CA PRO A 123 13.60 -9.18 10.63
C PRO A 123 13.39 -9.46 9.11
N PRO A 124 12.30 -8.94 8.49
CA PRO A 124 11.96 -9.27 7.10
C PRO A 124 13.07 -8.92 6.10
N ARG A 125 13.84 -7.87 6.38
CA ARG A 125 14.99 -7.46 5.57
C ARG A 125 16.08 -8.50 5.50
N ASP A 126 16.36 -9.16 6.61
CA ASP A 126 17.44 -10.13 6.65
C ASP A 126 17.03 -11.37 5.85
N VAL A 127 15.74 -11.71 5.86
CA VAL A 127 15.16 -12.70 4.95
C VAL A 127 15.28 -12.27 3.48
N GLU A 128 14.95 -11.01 3.15
CA GLU A 128 15.13 -10.49 1.78
C GLU A 128 16.60 -10.48 1.32
N VAL A 129 17.52 -10.10 2.20
CA VAL A 129 18.97 -10.12 1.91
C VAL A 129 19.41 -11.56 1.67
N LEU A 130 18.98 -12.49 2.51
CA LEU A 130 19.29 -13.90 2.37
C LEU A 130 18.76 -14.47 1.05
N LEU A 131 17.51 -14.15 0.67
CA LEU A 131 16.94 -14.54 -0.62
C LEU A 131 17.83 -14.07 -1.78
N ARG A 132 18.31 -12.82 -1.74
CA ARG A 132 19.21 -12.26 -2.76
C ARG A 132 20.58 -12.92 -2.77
N GLU A 133 21.16 -13.19 -1.59
CA GLU A 133 22.45 -13.87 -1.46
C GLU A 133 22.42 -15.31 -1.99
N LYS A 134 21.28 -16.00 -1.84
CA LYS A 134 21.03 -17.33 -2.43
C LYS A 134 20.62 -17.29 -3.89
N GLY A 135 20.59 -16.11 -4.51
CA GLY A 135 20.23 -15.92 -5.92
C GLY A 135 18.77 -16.23 -6.22
N ILE A 136 17.87 -16.06 -5.25
CA ILE A 136 16.42 -16.22 -5.41
C ILE A 136 15.84 -14.86 -5.80
N GLY A 137 15.41 -14.73 -7.06
CA GLY A 137 14.85 -13.48 -7.58
C GLY A 137 13.41 -13.25 -7.15
N SER A 138 12.91 -12.03 -7.34
CA SER A 138 11.49 -11.68 -7.10
C SER A 138 10.51 -12.41 -8.03
N GLU A 139 11.01 -12.95 -9.14
CA GLU A 139 10.24 -13.77 -10.09
C GLU A 139 10.06 -15.22 -9.59
N ASP A 140 11.02 -15.71 -8.79
CA ASP A 140 11.04 -17.08 -8.27
C ASP A 140 10.31 -17.17 -6.93
N ALA A 141 10.48 -16.15 -6.07
CA ALA A 141 9.83 -16.07 -4.78
C ALA A 141 9.45 -14.64 -4.38
N LEU A 142 8.29 -14.50 -3.75
CA LEU A 142 7.73 -13.26 -3.23
C LEU A 142 7.50 -13.40 -1.72
N LEU A 143 8.22 -12.59 -0.94
CA LEU A 143 7.96 -12.45 0.50
C LEU A 143 6.73 -11.56 0.69
N VAL A 144 5.61 -12.16 1.11
CA VAL A 144 4.30 -11.53 1.14
C VAL A 144 4.14 -10.58 2.33
N ASP A 145 4.68 -10.96 3.50
CA ASP A 145 4.66 -10.13 4.71
C ASP A 145 5.63 -8.93 4.63
N THR A 146 6.11 -8.59 3.43
CA THR A 146 6.90 -7.39 3.20
C THR A 146 6.04 -6.15 3.45
N SER A 147 6.54 -5.31 4.34
CA SER A 147 5.84 -4.16 4.88
C SER A 147 5.37 -3.19 3.80
N ARG A 148 4.12 -2.71 3.93
CA ARG A 148 3.76 -1.41 3.34
C ARG A 148 4.63 -0.35 4.03
N PRO A 149 5.45 0.42 3.32
CA PRO A 149 6.29 1.42 3.95
C PRO A 149 5.40 2.42 4.70
N SER A 150 5.69 2.64 5.99
CA SER A 150 5.08 3.73 6.72
C SER A 150 5.54 5.03 6.04
N ASN A 151 4.59 5.72 5.42
CA ASN A 151 4.86 6.97 4.70
C ASN A 151 4.99 8.17 5.65
N LEU A 152 4.77 7.96 6.95
CA LEU A 152 4.82 8.99 8.00
C LEU A 152 6.16 9.75 8.04
N PRO A 153 7.36 9.11 8.11
CA PRO A 153 8.62 9.83 8.08
C PRO A 153 8.84 10.63 6.80
N LEU A 154 8.34 10.13 5.65
CA LEU A 154 8.40 10.87 4.38
C LEU A 154 7.52 12.12 4.42
N VAL A 155 6.30 12.01 4.99
CA VAL A 155 5.40 13.16 5.18
C VAL A 155 5.97 14.16 6.17
N LEU A 156 6.54 13.71 7.30
CA LEU A 156 7.19 14.57 8.27
C LEU A 156 8.38 15.31 7.65
N THR A 157 9.20 14.62 6.85
CA THR A 157 10.30 15.22 6.10
C THR A 157 9.78 16.27 5.11
N PHE A 158 8.74 15.93 4.34
CA PHE A 158 8.10 16.88 3.44
C PHE A 158 7.56 18.12 4.16
N LEU A 159 6.87 17.95 5.29
CA LEU A 159 6.36 19.06 6.09
C LEU A 159 7.49 19.92 6.66
N LEU A 160 8.56 19.30 7.16
CA LEU A 160 9.74 19.97 7.70
C LEU A 160 10.45 20.83 6.64
N VAL A 161 10.50 20.37 5.39
CA VAL A 161 11.07 21.15 4.26
C VAL A 161 10.06 22.17 3.71
N ALA A 162 8.76 21.85 3.68
CA ALA A 162 7.73 22.72 3.14
C ALA A 162 7.48 23.95 4.02
N LEU A 163 7.53 23.80 5.34
CA LEU A 163 7.20 24.87 6.29
C LEU A 163 8.14 26.10 6.15
N PRO A 164 9.48 25.97 6.07
CA PRO A 164 10.37 27.09 5.75
C PRO A 164 10.06 27.76 4.41
N VAL A 165 9.77 26.98 3.36
CA VAL A 165 9.42 27.52 2.03
C VAL A 165 8.15 28.36 2.11
N LEU A 166 7.15 27.93 2.88
CA LEU A 166 5.93 28.69 3.13
C LEU A 166 6.19 29.95 3.97
N ILE A 167 7.00 29.86 5.04
CA ILE A 167 7.33 31.00 5.89
C ILE A 167 8.02 32.11 5.08
N LEU A 168 8.94 31.75 4.19
CA LEU A 168 9.69 32.68 3.33
C LEU A 168 8.84 33.37 2.26
N GLN A 169 7.56 32.99 2.07
CA GLN A 169 6.67 33.56 1.06
C GLN A 169 5.42 34.24 1.66
N PRO A 170 5.56 35.29 2.50
CA PRO A 170 4.45 35.89 3.26
C PRO A 170 3.26 36.33 2.41
N SER A 171 3.50 36.85 1.21
CA SER A 171 2.44 37.32 0.31
C SER A 171 1.68 36.21 -0.41
N ARG A 172 2.17 34.96 -0.35
CA ARG A 172 1.64 33.83 -1.13
C ARG A 172 1.45 32.53 -0.32
N ARG A 173 1.62 32.58 1.01
CA ARG A 173 1.61 31.40 1.90
C ARG A 173 0.41 30.49 1.67
N LEU A 174 -0.80 31.05 1.67
CA LEU A 174 -2.03 30.26 1.52
C LEU A 174 -2.10 29.56 0.15
N LEU A 175 -1.72 30.25 -0.93
CA LEU A 175 -1.73 29.67 -2.27
C LEU A 175 -0.67 28.57 -2.38
N SER A 176 0.54 28.82 -1.88
CA SER A 176 1.61 27.82 -1.89
C SER A 176 1.25 26.59 -1.04
N ALA A 177 0.67 26.78 0.15
CA ALA A 177 0.26 25.67 1.01
C ALA A 177 -0.82 24.81 0.36
N LEU A 178 -1.81 25.44 -0.26
CA LEU A 178 -2.91 24.76 -0.92
C LEU A 178 -2.43 24.03 -2.20
N MET A 179 -1.40 24.56 -2.87
CA MET A 179 -0.75 23.88 -4.00
C MET A 179 0.12 22.70 -3.58
N LEU A 180 0.66 22.70 -2.35
CA LEU A 180 1.48 21.62 -1.80
C LEU A 180 0.68 20.50 -1.15
N LEU A 181 -0.56 20.79 -0.77
CA LEU A 181 -1.44 19.83 -0.08
C LEU A 181 -1.70 18.55 -0.89
N PRO A 182 -2.00 18.59 -2.21
CA PRO A 182 -2.14 17.37 -3.01
C PRO A 182 -0.87 16.51 -3.04
N TRP A 183 0.28 17.16 -2.96
CA TRP A 183 1.58 16.48 -2.95
C TRP A 183 1.84 15.78 -1.63
N GLY A 184 1.59 16.44 -0.49
CA GLY A 184 1.69 15.80 0.83
C GLY A 184 0.70 14.65 1.01
N ILE A 185 -0.52 14.80 0.47
CA ILE A 185 -1.50 13.71 0.39
C ILE A 185 -0.97 12.57 -0.50
N GLY A 186 -0.38 12.90 -1.65
CA GLY A 186 0.26 11.92 -2.53
C GLY A 186 1.32 11.08 -1.81
N ILE A 187 2.12 11.66 -0.92
CA ILE A 187 3.11 10.90 -0.12
C ILE A 187 2.43 9.85 0.76
N LEU A 188 1.29 10.19 1.41
CA LEU A 188 0.57 9.24 2.28
C LEU A 188 0.11 8.00 1.51
N PHE A 189 -0.28 8.16 0.26
CA PHE A 189 -0.90 7.10 -0.54
C PHE A 189 0.08 6.38 -1.49
N SER A 190 1.01 7.09 -2.13
CA SER A 190 1.98 6.51 -3.08
C SER A 190 3.39 6.32 -2.53
N GLY A 191 3.67 6.74 -1.29
CA GLY A 191 4.94 6.51 -0.61
C GLY A 191 6.15 7.21 -1.21
N ARG A 192 7.28 6.51 -1.27
CA ARG A 192 8.61 7.08 -1.56
C ARG A 192 8.69 7.78 -2.90
N ASP A 193 8.07 7.19 -3.90
CA ASP A 193 8.04 7.75 -5.24
C ASP A 193 7.29 9.07 -5.24
N ALA A 194 6.11 9.15 -4.61
CA ALA A 194 5.42 10.43 -4.42
C ALA A 194 6.20 11.42 -3.55
N ALA A 195 7.05 10.97 -2.63
CA ALA A 195 7.89 11.86 -1.81
C ALA A 195 8.95 12.59 -2.64
N PHE A 196 9.65 11.88 -3.53
CA PHE A 196 10.58 12.52 -4.48
C PHE A 196 9.89 13.61 -5.29
N LEU A 197 8.68 13.31 -5.74
CA LEU A 197 7.88 14.16 -6.60
C LEU A 197 7.28 15.37 -5.88
N ALA A 198 6.76 15.15 -4.68
CA ALA A 198 6.26 16.19 -3.81
C ALA A 198 7.36 17.18 -3.44
N LEU A 199 8.57 16.68 -3.21
CA LEU A 199 9.73 17.52 -2.95
C LEU A 199 10.12 18.28 -4.22
N LEU A 200 10.21 17.65 -5.39
CA LEU A 200 10.47 18.37 -6.64
C LEU A 200 9.43 19.49 -6.90
N ALA A 201 8.14 19.21 -6.68
CA ALA A 201 7.07 20.19 -6.79
C ALA A 201 7.22 21.35 -5.78
N LEU A 202 7.66 21.05 -4.55
CA LEU A 202 7.96 22.05 -3.52
C LEU A 202 9.03 23.06 -3.95
N PHE A 203 10.01 22.63 -4.75
CA PHE A 203 11.05 23.52 -5.25
C PHE A 203 10.62 24.27 -6.53
N VAL A 204 9.93 23.59 -7.45
CA VAL A 204 9.60 24.14 -8.77
C VAL A 204 8.43 25.13 -8.72
N ILE A 205 7.31 24.76 -8.08
CA ILE A 205 6.06 25.55 -8.14
C ILE A 205 6.24 26.96 -7.57
N PRO A 206 6.81 27.14 -6.36
CA PRO A 206 6.92 28.46 -5.75
C PRO A 206 7.89 29.36 -6.52
N ARG A 207 8.89 28.77 -7.18
CA ARG A 207 9.92 29.48 -7.93
C ARG A 207 9.49 29.87 -9.34
N LEU A 208 8.78 28.99 -10.03
CA LEU A 208 8.11 29.32 -11.29
C LEU A 208 7.19 30.55 -11.11
N LEU A 209 6.45 30.56 -9.99
CA LEU A 209 5.59 31.68 -9.59
C LEU A 209 6.36 32.96 -9.29
N SER A 210 7.56 32.89 -8.70
CA SER A 210 8.34 34.08 -8.31
C SER A 210 9.23 34.63 -9.43
N LEU A 211 9.68 33.79 -10.37
CA LEU A 211 10.68 34.14 -11.38
C LEU A 211 10.11 34.26 -12.78
N VAL A 212 9.44 33.20 -13.24
CA VAL A 212 8.96 33.10 -14.63
C VAL A 212 7.75 34.01 -14.84
N LEU A 213 6.85 34.05 -13.87
CA LEU A 213 5.63 34.82 -14.01
C LEU A 213 5.85 36.34 -14.10
N PRO A 214 6.64 36.99 -13.23
CA PRO A 214 6.92 38.43 -13.39
C PRO A 214 7.62 38.74 -14.70
N PHE A 215 8.52 37.85 -15.16
CA PHE A 215 9.18 38.00 -16.45
C PHE A 215 8.19 37.92 -17.63
N LEU A 216 7.30 36.92 -17.64
CA LEU A 216 6.29 36.80 -18.69
C LEU A 216 5.32 37.98 -18.70
N LEU A 217 4.90 38.46 -17.51
CA LEU A 217 4.09 39.68 -17.40
C LEU A 217 4.85 40.89 -17.91
N ARG A 218 6.12 41.06 -17.52
CA ARG A 218 6.94 42.20 -17.94
C ARG A 218 7.21 42.17 -19.43
N ARG A 219 7.49 41.01 -20.04
CA ARG A 219 7.71 40.88 -21.49
C ARG A 219 6.42 41.02 -22.30
N TYR A 220 5.29 40.59 -21.75
CA TYR A 220 3.97 40.77 -22.39
C TYR A 220 3.57 42.25 -22.43
N HIS A 221 3.97 43.04 -21.44
CA HIS A 221 3.64 44.47 -21.34
C HIS A 221 4.73 45.41 -21.85
N ASP A 222 5.99 45.18 -21.49
CA ASP A 222 7.17 45.95 -21.90
C ASP A 222 8.01 45.09 -22.85
N ARG A 223 7.92 45.37 -24.15
CA ARG A 223 8.49 44.52 -25.22
C ARG A 223 10.01 44.33 -25.20
N GLU A 224 10.78 44.99 -24.33
CA GLU A 224 12.24 45.10 -24.50
C GLU A 224 13.11 44.98 -23.23
N THR A 225 12.62 44.43 -22.11
CA THR A 225 13.51 44.26 -20.95
C THR A 225 14.23 42.90 -20.95
N ALA A 226 15.54 42.93 -21.18
CA ALA A 226 16.41 41.77 -21.00
C ALA A 226 16.38 41.30 -19.53
N LEU A 227 16.33 39.98 -19.30
CA LEU A 227 16.43 39.42 -17.94
C LEU A 227 17.71 39.88 -17.27
N GLU A 228 17.63 40.38 -16.03
CA GLU A 228 18.82 40.67 -15.24
C GLU A 228 19.65 39.39 -15.05
N PRO A 229 20.98 39.49 -15.08
CA PRO A 229 21.87 38.32 -15.00
C PRO A 229 21.64 37.46 -13.75
N ALA A 230 21.22 38.07 -12.63
CA ALA A 230 20.87 37.34 -11.41
C ALA A 230 19.67 36.39 -11.60
N PHE A 231 18.65 36.81 -12.35
CA PHE A 231 17.50 35.96 -12.66
C PHE A 231 17.83 34.87 -13.68
N ARG A 232 18.73 35.14 -14.63
CA ARG A 232 19.23 34.12 -15.58
C ARG A 232 19.99 33.01 -14.86
N PHE A 233 20.87 33.40 -13.93
CA PHE A 233 21.62 32.44 -13.12
C PHE A 233 20.68 31.57 -12.28
N GLU A 234 19.70 32.19 -11.62
CA GLU A 234 18.71 31.45 -10.82
C GLU A 234 17.82 30.52 -11.65
N ALA A 235 17.42 30.94 -12.86
CA ALA A 235 16.68 30.11 -13.80
C ALA A 235 17.53 28.93 -14.32
N ALA A 236 18.81 29.15 -14.63
CA ALA A 236 19.72 28.09 -15.04
C ALA A 236 19.94 27.06 -13.92
N LEU A 237 20.07 27.53 -12.67
CA LEU A 237 20.21 26.67 -11.49
C LEU A 237 18.95 25.83 -11.25
N LEU A 238 17.76 26.39 -11.45
CA LEU A 238 16.49 25.66 -11.36
C LEU A 238 16.32 24.66 -12.49
N ALA A 239 16.71 25.02 -13.72
CA ALA A 239 16.71 24.10 -14.84
C ALA A 239 17.64 22.92 -14.55
N LEU A 240 18.86 23.19 -14.06
CA LEU A 240 19.80 22.16 -13.64
C LEU A 240 19.20 21.25 -12.56
N GLY A 241 18.62 21.83 -11.50
CA GLY A 241 17.96 21.09 -10.43
C GLY A 241 16.82 20.18 -10.93
N LEU A 242 15.98 20.71 -11.82
CA LEU A 242 14.89 19.96 -12.47
C LEU A 242 15.46 18.83 -13.33
N PHE A 243 16.46 19.09 -14.16
CA PHE A 243 17.12 18.08 -14.99
C PHE A 243 17.76 16.98 -14.13
N THR A 244 18.48 17.33 -13.07
CA THR A 244 19.04 16.33 -12.14
C THR A 244 17.97 15.55 -11.41
N GLY A 245 16.87 16.19 -10.98
CA GLY A 245 15.74 15.52 -10.36
C GLY A 245 15.05 14.53 -11.29
N MET A 246 14.81 14.96 -12.53
CA MET A 246 14.24 14.11 -13.57
C MET A 246 15.20 12.97 -13.94
N ALA A 247 16.49 13.24 -14.11
CA ALA A 247 17.48 12.21 -14.42
C ALA A 247 17.59 11.16 -13.32
N MET A 248 17.60 11.58 -12.04
CA MET A 248 17.57 10.64 -10.93
C MET A 248 16.26 9.87 -10.90
N TYR A 249 15.10 10.53 -11.01
CA TYR A 249 13.81 9.84 -11.00
C TYR A 249 13.69 8.83 -12.14
N GLY A 250 14.11 9.19 -13.35
CA GLY A 250 14.11 8.30 -14.52
C GLY A 250 15.10 7.13 -14.43
N ALA A 251 16.13 7.23 -13.58
CA ALA A 251 17.05 6.12 -13.33
C ALA A 251 16.44 5.04 -12.41
N PHE A 252 15.43 5.39 -11.60
CA PHE A 252 14.83 4.50 -10.60
C PHE A 252 13.41 4.06 -10.93
N VAL A 253 12.78 4.64 -11.96
CA VAL A 253 11.35 4.49 -12.24
C VAL A 253 11.10 4.10 -13.69
N SER A 254 10.01 3.37 -13.94
CA SER A 254 9.61 2.97 -15.30
C SER A 254 9.47 4.19 -16.23
N PHE A 255 9.79 4.03 -17.51
CA PHE A 255 9.68 5.12 -18.49
C PHE A 255 8.25 5.69 -18.59
N ALA A 256 7.23 4.85 -18.40
CA ALA A 256 5.83 5.26 -18.42
C ALA A 256 5.50 6.20 -17.24
N ASP A 257 5.99 5.88 -16.04
CA ASP A 257 5.80 6.69 -14.85
C ASP A 257 6.68 7.95 -14.89
N PHE A 258 7.86 7.85 -15.49
CA PHE A 258 8.72 8.99 -15.84
C PHE A 258 8.06 9.95 -16.84
N LEU A 259 7.24 9.49 -17.78
CA LEU A 259 6.54 10.38 -18.72
C LEU A 259 5.31 11.03 -18.11
N ARG A 260 4.45 10.25 -17.42
CA ARG A 260 3.19 10.76 -16.84
C ARG A 260 3.43 11.88 -15.84
N PHE A 261 4.46 11.72 -15.02
CA PHE A 261 4.64 12.55 -13.86
C PHE A 261 5.16 13.98 -14.13
N PRO A 262 6.39 14.20 -14.65
CA PRO A 262 6.89 15.53 -14.97
C PRO A 262 6.01 16.25 -16.00
N PHE A 263 5.32 15.50 -16.85
CA PHE A 263 4.32 16.06 -17.76
C PHE A 263 3.10 16.61 -17.02
N SER A 264 2.55 15.89 -16.03
CA SER A 264 1.46 16.39 -15.19
C SER A 264 1.87 17.60 -14.34
N ALA A 265 3.09 17.60 -13.79
CA ALA A 265 3.65 18.71 -13.01
C ALA A 265 3.90 19.95 -13.90
N ALA A 266 4.45 19.75 -15.10
CA ALA A 266 4.63 20.80 -16.09
C ALA A 266 3.28 21.38 -16.54
N LEU A 267 2.27 20.53 -16.72
CA LEU A 267 0.92 20.95 -17.07
C LEU A 267 0.28 21.79 -15.96
N ALA A 268 0.36 21.33 -14.72
CA ALA A 268 -0.15 22.06 -13.55
C ALA A 268 0.54 23.43 -13.43
N ALA A 269 1.86 23.46 -13.61
CA ALA A 269 2.67 24.68 -13.63
C ALA A 269 2.23 25.65 -14.74
N LEU A 270 2.04 25.16 -15.98
CA LEU A 270 1.60 25.96 -17.11
C LEU A 270 0.17 26.49 -16.96
N ALA A 271 -0.76 25.64 -16.50
CA ALA A 271 -2.14 26.03 -16.23
C ALA A 271 -2.21 27.13 -15.17
N LEU A 272 -1.40 26.99 -14.11
CA LEU A 272 -1.31 27.97 -13.04
C LEU A 272 -0.68 29.28 -13.49
N LEU A 273 0.37 29.21 -14.31
CA LEU A 273 1.02 30.36 -14.91
C LEU A 273 0.01 31.15 -15.77
N ARG A 274 -0.73 30.45 -16.64
CA ARG A 274 -1.77 31.04 -17.49
C ARG A 274 -2.89 31.65 -16.65
N PHE A 275 -3.36 30.96 -15.63
CA PHE A 275 -4.38 31.48 -14.72
C PHE A 275 -3.93 32.79 -14.07
N ARG A 276 -2.69 32.85 -13.62
CA ARG A 276 -2.18 34.04 -12.95
C ARG A 276 -1.92 35.20 -13.91
N LEU A 277 -1.50 34.92 -15.14
CA LEU A 277 -1.47 35.91 -16.21
C LEU A 277 -2.87 36.53 -16.42
N LEU A 278 -3.92 35.71 -16.45
CA LEU A 278 -5.31 36.21 -16.58
C LEU A 278 -5.73 37.09 -15.40
N ILE A 279 -5.35 36.75 -14.16
CA ILE A 279 -5.63 37.59 -12.98
C ILE A 279 -4.95 38.95 -13.11
N GLU A 280 -3.66 38.97 -13.48
CA GLU A 280 -2.91 40.23 -13.58
C GLU A 280 -3.37 41.06 -14.78
N GLU A 281 -3.70 40.43 -15.92
CA GLU A 281 -4.30 41.11 -17.07
C GLU A 281 -5.63 41.77 -16.67
N HIS A 282 -6.48 41.05 -15.92
CA HIS A 282 -7.74 41.60 -15.42
C HIS A 282 -7.53 42.70 -14.38
N ARG A 283 -6.54 42.56 -13.50
CA ARG A 283 -6.18 43.58 -12.50
C ARG A 283 -5.63 44.83 -13.17
N GLN A 284 -4.80 44.72 -14.19
CA GLN A 284 -4.29 45.84 -14.95
C GLN A 284 -5.40 46.55 -15.72
N LYS A 285 -6.32 45.82 -16.37
CA LYS A 285 -7.52 46.42 -16.98
C LYS A 285 -8.37 47.23 -15.99
N GLN A 286 -8.28 46.92 -14.69
CA GLN A 286 -8.95 47.68 -13.62
C GLN A 286 -8.12 48.84 -13.07
N LEU A 287 -6.78 48.72 -13.03
CA LEU A 287 -5.88 49.75 -12.52
C LEU A 287 -5.59 50.84 -13.55
N LEU A 288 -5.56 50.47 -14.83
CA LEU A 288 -5.61 51.40 -15.94
C LEU A 288 -7.06 51.88 -16.06
N HIS A 289 -7.44 52.89 -15.28
CA HIS A 289 -8.65 53.65 -15.59
C HIS A 289 -8.56 54.04 -17.07
N SER A 290 -9.44 53.50 -17.90
CA SER A 290 -9.50 53.82 -19.33
C SER A 290 -9.98 55.26 -19.48
N LEU A 291 -9.09 56.23 -19.29
CA LEU A 291 -9.31 57.61 -19.72
C LEU A 291 -9.47 57.67 -21.24
N PHE A 292 -8.99 56.64 -21.95
CA PHE A 292 -9.26 56.39 -23.34
C PHE A 292 -9.69 54.93 -23.51
N VAL A 293 -10.94 54.71 -23.96
CA VAL A 293 -11.35 53.42 -24.51
C VAL A 293 -10.81 53.40 -25.94
N PRO A 294 -9.81 52.57 -26.26
CA PRO A 294 -9.36 52.47 -27.65
C PRO A 294 -10.52 51.96 -28.51
N VAL A 295 -11.07 52.83 -29.35
CA VAL A 295 -12.04 52.42 -30.36
C VAL A 295 -11.24 51.75 -31.47
N SER A 296 -11.26 50.42 -31.50
CA SER A 296 -10.62 49.64 -32.55
C SER A 296 -11.32 49.92 -33.89
N LEU A 297 -10.69 50.73 -34.76
CA LEU A 297 -11.22 51.04 -36.10
C LEU A 297 -11.17 49.85 -37.08
N GLY A 298 -10.52 48.75 -36.70
CA GLY A 298 -10.66 47.46 -37.36
C GLY A 298 -11.39 46.50 -36.43
N SER A 299 -12.37 45.76 -36.95
CA SER A 299 -12.83 44.57 -36.25
C SER A 299 -11.60 43.69 -35.99
N PRO A 300 -11.22 43.43 -34.73
CA PRO A 300 -10.15 42.49 -34.47
C PRO A 300 -10.62 41.18 -35.07
N ARG A 301 -10.01 40.78 -36.19
CA ARG A 301 -10.28 39.50 -36.83
C ARG A 301 -9.80 38.47 -35.83
N GLU A 302 -10.71 38.03 -34.96
CA GLU A 302 -10.43 37.14 -33.84
C GLU A 302 -9.91 35.81 -34.40
N LYS A 303 -8.59 35.73 -34.58
CA LYS A 303 -7.86 34.46 -34.74
C LYS A 303 -7.84 33.66 -33.43
N GLY A 304 -8.66 34.03 -32.43
CA GLY A 304 -8.72 33.41 -31.11
C GLY A 304 -9.27 31.98 -31.14
N GLY A 305 -10.20 31.66 -32.05
CA GLY A 305 -10.89 30.36 -32.07
C GLY A 305 -9.98 29.15 -32.32
N LYS A 306 -8.95 29.29 -33.15
CA LYS A 306 -8.01 28.17 -33.44
C LYS A 306 -7.09 27.88 -32.27
N MET A 307 -6.67 28.93 -31.54
CA MET A 307 -5.76 28.80 -30.41
C MET A 307 -6.48 28.23 -29.17
N THR A 308 -7.76 28.57 -28.98
CA THR A 308 -8.61 27.96 -27.94
C THR A 308 -8.94 26.50 -28.24
N LEU A 309 -9.19 26.15 -29.51
CA LEU A 309 -9.45 24.77 -29.91
C LEU A 309 -8.20 23.89 -29.76
N GLN A 310 -7.01 24.39 -30.13
CA GLN A 310 -5.75 23.67 -29.92
C GLN A 310 -5.44 23.48 -28.43
N ALA A 311 -5.69 24.49 -27.59
CA ALA A 311 -5.52 24.37 -26.14
C ALA A 311 -6.52 23.38 -25.52
N ALA A 312 -7.78 23.36 -25.98
CA ALA A 312 -8.79 22.42 -25.55
C ALA A 312 -8.48 20.99 -26.01
N ALA A 313 -8.04 20.81 -27.26
CA ALA A 313 -7.64 19.51 -27.80
C ALA A 313 -6.40 18.97 -27.08
N ALA A 314 -5.41 19.81 -26.79
CA ALA A 314 -4.26 19.45 -25.98
C ALA A 314 -4.69 19.06 -24.56
N ALA A 315 -5.55 19.86 -23.91
CA ALA A 315 -6.08 19.55 -22.58
C ALA A 315 -6.89 18.24 -22.56
N CYS A 316 -7.69 17.95 -23.59
CA CYS A 316 -8.41 16.68 -23.72
C CYS A 316 -7.46 15.51 -23.97
N GLY A 317 -6.48 15.65 -24.87
CA GLY A 317 -5.44 14.61 -25.08
C GLY A 317 -4.64 14.34 -23.81
N MET A 318 -4.34 15.38 -23.04
CA MET A 318 -3.68 15.28 -21.74
C MET A 318 -4.56 14.62 -20.69
N LEU A 319 -5.86 14.96 -20.64
CA LEU A 319 -6.83 14.31 -19.78
C LEU A 319 -6.95 12.83 -20.11
N ILE A 320 -6.94 12.46 -21.40
CA ILE A 320 -6.96 11.06 -21.85
C ILE A 320 -5.70 10.31 -21.41
N VAL A 321 -4.51 10.91 -21.52
CA VAL A 321 -3.25 10.30 -21.03
C VAL A 321 -3.21 10.15 -19.50
N LEU A 322 -3.85 11.07 -18.78
CA LEU A 322 -4.05 11.01 -17.32
C LEU A 322 -5.11 9.97 -16.89
N LEU A 323 -6.13 9.77 -17.70
CA LEU A 323 -7.22 8.81 -17.48
C LEU A 323 -6.90 7.41 -18.02
N LEU A 324 -5.87 7.27 -18.86
CA LEU A 324 -5.38 5.98 -19.32
C LEU A 324 -4.91 5.20 -18.09
N PRO A 325 -5.55 4.05 -17.78
CA PRO A 325 -5.15 3.24 -16.65
C PRO A 325 -3.67 2.94 -16.81
N ALA A 326 -2.88 3.31 -15.80
CA ALA A 326 -1.56 2.73 -15.68
C ALA A 326 -1.76 1.22 -15.70
N GLY A 327 -1.06 0.51 -16.60
CA GLY A 327 -1.16 -0.94 -16.70
C GLY A 327 -1.01 -1.51 -15.32
N LEU A 328 -2.14 -1.92 -14.75
CA LEU A 328 -2.21 -2.54 -13.45
C LEU A 328 -1.74 -3.96 -13.71
N GLU A 329 -0.44 -4.20 -13.56
CA GLU A 329 0.00 -5.56 -13.25
C GLU A 329 -0.42 -5.82 -11.80
N GLU A 330 -1.74 -6.01 -11.62
CA GLU A 330 -2.28 -6.57 -10.39
C GLU A 330 -1.73 -7.97 -10.28
N THR A 331 -0.78 -8.13 -9.37
CA THR A 331 -0.31 -9.46 -9.00
C THR A 331 -1.31 -9.97 -7.98
N ASP A 332 -2.34 -10.63 -8.49
CA ASP A 332 -3.29 -11.34 -7.65
C ASP A 332 -2.63 -12.60 -7.12
N LEU A 333 -2.70 -12.75 -5.80
CA LEU A 333 -2.12 -13.86 -5.10
C LEU A 333 -3.15 -14.43 -4.13
N LYS A 334 -3.65 -15.65 -4.39
CA LYS A 334 -4.60 -16.30 -3.49
C LYS A 334 -3.86 -17.14 -2.48
N LEU A 335 -4.04 -16.83 -1.19
CA LEU A 335 -3.28 -17.41 -0.08
C LEU A 335 -4.18 -17.88 1.04
N PRO A 336 -3.79 -18.94 1.77
CA PRO A 336 -4.39 -19.26 3.05
C PRO A 336 -4.05 -18.18 4.08
N VAL A 337 -5.08 -17.60 4.69
CA VAL A 337 -4.97 -16.51 5.67
C VAL A 337 -5.79 -16.88 6.90
N PRO A 338 -5.30 -16.57 8.12
CA PRO A 338 -6.07 -16.80 9.33
C PRO A 338 -7.28 -15.87 9.38
N VAL A 339 -8.43 -16.44 9.74
CA VAL A 339 -9.67 -15.72 9.98
C VAL A 339 -10.05 -15.87 11.44
N GLU A 340 -10.12 -14.75 12.15
CA GLU A 340 -10.66 -14.72 13.50
C GLU A 340 -12.19 -14.82 13.43
N LEU A 341 -12.76 -15.76 14.17
CA LEU A 341 -14.20 -15.82 14.33
C LEU A 341 -14.66 -14.70 15.25
N ALA A 342 -15.72 -14.00 14.85
CA ALA A 342 -16.38 -12.98 15.67
C ALA A 342 -17.23 -13.59 16.81
N LEU A 343 -16.76 -14.68 17.42
CA LEU A 343 -17.45 -15.37 18.50
C LEU A 343 -16.72 -15.13 19.83
N PRO A 344 -17.46 -14.91 20.94
CA PRO A 344 -16.85 -14.79 22.25
C PRO A 344 -16.19 -16.11 22.66
N ALA A 345 -14.93 -16.06 23.08
CA ALA A 345 -14.10 -17.21 23.44
C ALA A 345 -14.64 -18.13 24.56
N LYS A 346 -15.81 -17.82 25.14
CA LYS A 346 -16.38 -18.53 26.29
C LYS A 346 -17.15 -19.80 25.93
N ASP A 347 -17.47 -20.03 24.66
CA ASP A 347 -18.21 -21.22 24.20
C ASP A 347 -17.35 -22.00 23.19
N LEU A 348 -16.55 -22.94 23.72
CA LEU A 348 -15.62 -23.75 22.94
C LEU A 348 -16.36 -24.59 21.90
N ASP A 349 -17.44 -25.29 22.30
CA ASP A 349 -18.21 -26.17 21.41
C ASP A 349 -18.77 -25.39 20.22
N ARG A 350 -19.34 -24.20 20.47
CA ARG A 350 -19.86 -23.34 19.40
C ARG A 350 -18.75 -22.81 18.50
N SER A 351 -17.59 -22.49 19.07
CA SER A 351 -16.44 -22.02 18.30
C SER A 351 -15.88 -23.13 17.41
N LEU A 352 -15.76 -24.35 17.95
CA LEU A 352 -15.34 -25.53 17.20
C LEU A 352 -16.34 -25.85 16.08
N ALA A 353 -17.65 -25.87 16.35
CA ALA A 353 -18.65 -26.10 15.31
C ALA A 353 -18.61 -25.04 14.19
N ALA A 354 -18.36 -23.77 14.53
CA ALA A 354 -18.20 -22.71 13.54
C ALA A 354 -16.92 -22.85 12.69
N LEU A 355 -15.81 -23.27 13.30
CA LEU A 355 -14.55 -23.56 12.60
C LEU A 355 -14.67 -24.79 11.69
N GLU A 356 -15.38 -25.82 12.14
CA GLU A 356 -15.64 -27.04 11.37
C GLU A 356 -16.44 -26.70 10.10
N GLU A 357 -17.51 -25.92 10.25
CA GLU A 357 -18.32 -25.48 9.12
C GLU A 357 -17.54 -24.59 8.14
N LEU A 358 -16.65 -23.74 8.66
CA LEU A 358 -15.77 -22.91 7.82
C LEU A 358 -14.76 -23.78 7.05
N GLY A 359 -14.09 -24.72 7.72
CA GLY A 359 -13.14 -25.65 7.11
C GLY A 359 -13.81 -26.50 6.04
N ARG A 360 -14.99 -27.05 6.32
CA ARG A 360 -15.78 -27.86 5.38
C ARG A 360 -16.18 -27.09 4.12
N LYS A 361 -16.53 -25.80 4.24
CA LYS A 361 -16.88 -24.95 3.08
C LYS A 361 -15.69 -24.64 2.18
N GLN A 362 -14.49 -24.59 2.74
CA GLN A 362 -13.27 -24.21 2.02
C GLN A 362 -12.41 -25.41 1.61
N ASP A 363 -12.79 -26.62 2.04
CA ASP A 363 -11.92 -27.81 2.00
C ASP A 363 -10.55 -27.54 2.64
N ALA A 364 -10.58 -26.80 3.75
CA ALA A 364 -9.41 -26.31 4.45
C ALA A 364 -9.26 -27.02 5.81
N PRO A 365 -8.02 -27.22 6.29
CA PRO A 365 -7.80 -27.78 7.60
C PRO A 365 -8.33 -26.81 8.66
N SER A 366 -8.75 -27.34 9.81
CA SER A 366 -9.35 -26.55 10.88
C SER A 366 -9.01 -27.14 12.25
N LEU A 367 -9.13 -26.34 13.31
CA LEU A 367 -8.88 -26.79 14.68
C LEU A 367 -9.71 -28.04 15.06
N PRO A 368 -11.02 -28.12 14.79
CA PRO A 368 -11.80 -29.33 15.08
C PRO A 368 -11.29 -30.56 14.34
N LEU A 369 -10.84 -30.38 13.10
CA LEU A 369 -10.31 -31.47 12.28
C LEU A 369 -8.96 -31.96 12.83
N TYR A 370 -8.10 -31.04 13.28
CA TYR A 370 -6.86 -31.34 13.99
C TYR A 370 -7.12 -32.12 15.29
N LEU A 371 -8.05 -31.66 16.13
CA LEU A 371 -8.41 -32.35 17.38
C LEU A 371 -9.00 -33.75 17.11
N THR A 372 -9.79 -33.88 16.05
CA THR A 372 -10.34 -35.17 15.60
C THR A 372 -9.23 -36.10 15.12
N HIS A 373 -8.26 -35.58 14.38
CA HIS A 373 -7.07 -36.32 13.94
C HIS A 373 -6.26 -36.83 15.13
N ARG A 374 -5.95 -35.98 16.12
CA ARG A 374 -5.25 -36.41 17.35
C ARG A 374 -6.02 -37.52 18.07
N TYR A 375 -7.31 -37.33 18.29
CA TYR A 375 -8.18 -38.36 18.89
C TYR A 375 -8.13 -39.68 18.11
N PHE A 376 -8.30 -39.63 16.80
CA PHE A 376 -8.34 -40.80 15.93
C PHE A 376 -7.01 -41.56 15.91
N GLN A 377 -5.90 -40.86 15.75
CA GLN A 377 -4.58 -41.48 15.66
C GLN A 377 -4.12 -42.04 17.02
N GLU A 378 -4.28 -41.28 18.11
CA GLU A 378 -3.88 -41.73 19.46
C GLU A 378 -4.68 -42.95 19.92
N ASN A 379 -5.94 -43.07 19.47
CA ASN A 379 -6.84 -44.15 19.87
C ASN A 379 -7.06 -45.18 18.76
N TYR A 380 -6.30 -45.16 17.67
CA TYR A 380 -6.55 -45.95 16.45
C TYR A 380 -6.77 -47.46 16.70
N LEU A 381 -6.04 -48.05 17.65
CA LEU A 381 -6.15 -49.47 18.03
C LEU A 381 -7.52 -49.85 18.65
N TYR A 382 -8.28 -48.86 19.11
CA TYR A 382 -9.60 -49.04 19.70
C TYR A 382 -10.73 -48.79 18.68
N HIS A 383 -10.40 -48.67 17.39
CA HIS A 383 -11.34 -48.43 16.30
C HIS A 383 -12.30 -47.24 16.53
N PRO A 384 -11.78 -46.04 16.89
CA PRO A 384 -12.62 -44.87 17.08
C PRO A 384 -13.22 -44.43 15.74
N ASP A 385 -14.47 -43.95 15.78
CA ASP A 385 -15.04 -43.22 14.64
C ASP A 385 -14.29 -41.90 14.47
N PHE A 386 -13.99 -41.51 13.21
CA PHE A 386 -13.39 -40.21 12.90
C PHE A 386 -14.43 -39.10 13.13
N SER A 387 -14.52 -38.64 14.38
CA SER A 387 -15.44 -37.60 14.82
C SER A 387 -14.82 -36.83 15.99
N LEU A 388 -15.15 -35.55 16.09
CA LEU A 388 -14.69 -34.72 17.19
C LEU A 388 -15.20 -35.34 18.51
N PRO A 389 -14.32 -35.70 19.47
CA PRO A 389 -14.78 -36.22 20.74
C PRO A 389 -15.67 -35.19 21.43
N LYS A 390 -16.70 -35.65 22.14
CA LYS A 390 -17.54 -34.76 22.95
C LYS A 390 -16.83 -34.43 24.25
N LEU A 391 -16.99 -33.21 24.74
CA LEU A 391 -16.49 -32.83 26.07
C LEU A 391 -17.10 -33.75 27.14
N ASN A 392 -16.25 -34.32 27.99
CA ASN A 392 -16.56 -35.37 28.97
C ASN A 392 -17.06 -36.70 28.37
N GLY A 393 -16.89 -36.89 27.05
CA GLY A 393 -17.12 -38.17 26.39
C GLY A 393 -16.12 -39.22 26.87
N GLU A 394 -16.51 -40.49 26.72
CA GLU A 394 -15.71 -41.63 27.12
C GLU A 394 -15.51 -42.58 25.95
N LEU A 395 -14.25 -42.95 25.71
CA LEU A 395 -13.91 -44.08 24.86
C LEU A 395 -13.79 -45.31 25.76
N ALA A 396 -14.64 -46.30 25.53
CA ALA A 396 -14.69 -47.51 26.33
C ALA A 396 -14.68 -48.73 25.42
N ILE A 397 -13.96 -49.76 25.83
CA ILE A 397 -13.90 -51.05 25.15
C ILE A 397 -14.71 -52.08 25.93
N GLU A 398 -15.32 -53.01 25.21
CA GLU A 398 -15.93 -54.18 25.82
C GLU A 398 -14.88 -55.25 26.03
N ASN A 399 -14.59 -55.53 27.29
CA ASN A 399 -13.75 -56.65 27.68
C ASN A 399 -14.64 -57.85 27.97
N TYR A 400 -14.31 -58.97 27.36
CA TYR A 400 -15.01 -60.22 27.56
C TYR A 400 -14.18 -61.11 28.49
N ARG A 401 -14.78 -61.52 29.60
CA ARG A 401 -14.15 -62.48 30.54
C ARG A 401 -15.06 -63.66 30.76
N GLU A 402 -14.48 -64.86 30.84
CA GLU A 402 -15.22 -66.04 31.23
C GLU A 402 -15.31 -66.11 32.76
N ALA A 403 -16.53 -66.21 33.28
CA ALA A 403 -16.80 -66.46 34.70
C ALA A 403 -17.94 -67.46 34.83
N GLU A 404 -17.73 -68.52 35.60
CA GLU A 404 -18.74 -69.57 35.86
C GLU A 404 -19.32 -70.21 34.59
N GLY A 405 -18.49 -70.40 33.55
CA GLY A 405 -18.91 -70.99 32.28
C GLY A 405 -19.77 -70.08 31.41
N ARG A 406 -19.82 -68.77 31.70
CA ARG A 406 -20.48 -67.74 30.88
C ARG A 406 -19.47 -66.66 30.49
N ILE A 407 -19.63 -66.14 29.28
CA ILE A 407 -18.89 -64.96 28.82
C ILE A 407 -19.65 -63.73 29.36
N LEU A 408 -19.00 -62.97 30.24
CA LEU A 408 -19.48 -61.69 30.74
C LEU A 408 -18.78 -60.56 29.96
N SER A 409 -19.55 -59.58 29.51
CA SER A 409 -19.00 -58.33 28.99
C SER A 409 -18.88 -57.30 30.11
N GLU A 410 -17.72 -56.66 30.19
CA GLU A 410 -17.43 -55.55 31.09
C GLU A 410 -16.96 -54.37 30.24
N ARG A 411 -17.63 -53.23 30.39
CA ARG A 411 -17.28 -52.02 29.66
C ARG A 411 -16.21 -51.26 30.43
N ASN A 412 -14.98 -51.27 29.92
CA ASN A 412 -13.85 -50.58 30.54
C ASN A 412 -13.60 -49.26 29.81
N THR A 413 -13.73 -48.15 30.52
CA THR A 413 -13.37 -46.82 30.02
C THR A 413 -11.86 -46.72 29.88
N VAL A 414 -11.38 -46.54 28.64
CA VAL A 414 -9.96 -46.39 28.31
C VAL A 414 -9.54 -44.93 28.42
N TRP A 415 -10.41 -44.02 27.95
CA TRP A 415 -10.13 -42.59 27.88
C TRP A 415 -11.37 -41.75 28.22
N ARG A 416 -11.14 -40.57 28.80
CA ARG A 416 -12.16 -39.54 29.02
C ARG A 416 -11.66 -38.21 28.48
N PHE A 417 -12.43 -37.59 27.59
CA PHE A 417 -12.06 -36.35 26.91
C PHE A 417 -12.47 -35.12 27.74
N THR A 418 -11.70 -34.86 28.79
CA THR A 418 -11.89 -33.72 29.69
C THR A 418 -11.39 -32.42 29.06
N TYR A 419 -11.73 -31.27 29.66
CA TYR A 419 -11.16 -29.98 29.26
C TYR A 419 -9.63 -29.99 29.28
N THR A 420 -9.03 -30.71 30.23
CA THR A 420 -7.56 -30.86 30.32
C THR A 420 -6.97 -31.51 29.08
N TRP A 421 -7.61 -32.54 28.50
CA TRP A 421 -7.12 -33.17 27.28
C TRP A 421 -7.06 -32.18 26.10
N TYR A 422 -8.10 -31.35 25.93
CA TYR A 422 -8.09 -30.30 24.92
C TYR A 422 -6.98 -29.28 25.18
N THR A 423 -6.83 -28.81 26.42
CA THR A 423 -5.79 -27.84 26.75
C THR A 423 -4.40 -28.41 26.58
N ASP A 424 -4.19 -29.68 26.93
CA ASP A 424 -2.90 -30.36 26.82
C ASP A 424 -2.46 -30.42 25.36
N ILE A 425 -3.34 -30.89 24.46
CA ILE A 425 -3.08 -30.90 23.01
C ILE A 425 -2.85 -29.49 22.46
N ILE A 426 -3.66 -28.52 22.87
CA ILE A 426 -3.53 -27.13 22.42
C ILE A 426 -2.21 -26.51 22.92
N SER A 427 -1.76 -26.89 24.11
CA SER A 427 -0.55 -26.39 24.75
C SER A 427 0.73 -27.12 24.35
N ASP A 428 0.65 -28.21 23.59
CA ASP A 428 1.81 -29.02 23.20
C ASP A 428 2.70 -28.27 22.20
N ASP A 429 3.76 -27.64 22.67
CA ASP A 429 4.66 -26.81 21.84
C ASP A 429 5.51 -27.61 20.85
N THR A 430 5.44 -28.94 20.88
CA THR A 430 6.17 -29.79 19.92
C THR A 430 5.49 -29.83 18.54
N ASP A 431 4.17 -29.62 18.48
CA ASP A 431 3.42 -29.71 17.22
C ASP A 431 3.24 -28.34 16.56
N ARG A 432 4.15 -28.01 15.62
CA ARG A 432 4.18 -26.71 14.92
C ARG A 432 2.93 -26.43 14.08
N ILE A 433 2.12 -27.45 13.73
CA ILE A 433 0.91 -27.22 12.92
C ILE A 433 -0.17 -26.46 13.70
N LYS A 434 -0.15 -26.56 15.03
CA LYS A 434 -1.15 -25.96 15.91
C LYS A 434 -1.16 -24.43 15.81
N ASP A 435 -0.02 -23.82 15.52
CA ASP A 435 0.16 -22.35 15.45
C ASP A 435 -0.70 -21.71 14.35
N PHE A 436 -1.11 -22.50 13.35
CA PHE A 436 -2.03 -22.05 12.30
C PHE A 436 -3.49 -22.00 12.76
N PHE A 437 -3.83 -22.76 13.81
CA PHE A 437 -5.18 -22.90 14.30
C PHE A 437 -5.41 -22.16 15.62
N ILE A 438 -4.36 -21.85 16.37
CA ILE A 438 -4.45 -21.19 17.67
C ILE A 438 -3.33 -20.17 17.80
N HIS A 439 -3.69 -18.94 18.15
CA HIS A 439 -2.71 -17.91 18.47
C HIS A 439 -3.17 -17.11 19.68
N GLU A 440 -2.29 -16.95 20.68
CA GLU A 440 -2.62 -16.30 21.97
C GLU A 440 -3.87 -16.89 22.65
N GLY A 441 -4.09 -18.21 22.49
CA GLY A 441 -5.25 -18.92 23.02
C GLY A 441 -6.57 -18.65 22.28
N ILE A 442 -6.53 -17.94 21.14
CA ILE A 442 -7.69 -17.66 20.30
C ILE A 442 -7.70 -18.64 19.13
N PRO A 443 -8.75 -19.47 18.98
CA PRO A 443 -8.94 -20.33 17.82
C PRO A 443 -9.11 -19.52 16.53
N LYS A 444 -8.44 -19.94 15.47
CA LYS A 444 -8.43 -19.32 14.15
C LYS A 444 -8.90 -20.32 13.09
N GLY A 445 -9.71 -19.81 12.17
CA GLY A 445 -10.06 -20.52 10.94
C GLY A 445 -9.07 -20.18 9.84
N ILE A 446 -9.11 -20.92 8.74
CA ILE A 446 -8.27 -20.67 7.57
C ILE A 446 -9.18 -20.48 6.36
N LEU A 447 -8.89 -19.46 5.56
CA LEU A 447 -9.61 -19.17 4.31
C LEU A 447 -8.61 -18.79 3.23
N ARG A 448 -8.87 -19.22 2.00
CA ARG A 448 -8.20 -18.65 0.82
C ARG A 448 -8.77 -17.27 0.52
N THR A 449 -7.92 -16.25 0.64
CA THR A 449 -8.24 -14.88 0.22
C THR A 449 -7.34 -14.45 -0.91
N THR A 450 -7.88 -13.68 -1.86
CA THR A 450 -7.07 -13.01 -2.86
C THR A 450 -6.46 -11.77 -2.22
N ILE A 451 -5.14 -11.76 -2.07
CA ILE A 451 -4.38 -10.57 -1.73
C ILE A 451 -3.88 -9.98 -3.03
N THR A 452 -4.50 -8.89 -3.46
CA THR A 452 -4.04 -8.14 -4.63
C THR A 452 -2.83 -7.31 -4.21
N PHE A 453 -1.63 -7.72 -4.65
CA PHE A 453 -0.42 -6.90 -4.55
C PHE A 453 -0.45 -5.86 -5.66
N GLY A 454 -1.33 -4.88 -5.49
CA GLY A 454 -1.24 -3.66 -6.25
C GLY A 454 -0.16 -2.78 -5.64
N ARG A 455 0.98 -2.62 -6.31
CA ARG A 455 1.49 -1.24 -6.48
C ARG A 455 0.39 -0.54 -7.22
N THR A 456 -0.64 -0.05 -6.53
CA THR A 456 -1.60 0.84 -7.16
C THR A 456 -0.71 1.92 -7.77
N PRO A 457 -0.71 2.11 -9.09
CA PRO A 457 -0.08 3.26 -9.69
C PRO A 457 -0.99 4.43 -9.32
N VAL A 458 -0.89 4.83 -8.06
CA VAL A 458 -1.55 5.98 -7.43
C VAL A 458 -1.28 7.23 -8.28
N TYR A 459 -0.25 7.20 -9.14
CA TYR A 459 0.10 8.19 -10.15
C TYR A 459 -1.07 8.66 -11.03
N GLY A 460 -1.90 7.78 -11.61
CA GLY A 460 -2.93 8.20 -12.57
C GLY A 460 -4.06 8.98 -11.93
N VAL A 461 -4.63 8.41 -10.87
CA VAL A 461 -5.77 9.00 -10.14
C VAL A 461 -5.34 10.28 -9.40
N TYR A 462 -4.15 10.31 -8.81
CA TYR A 462 -3.71 11.44 -7.97
C TYR A 462 -3.14 12.61 -8.76
N THR A 463 -2.50 12.39 -9.90
CA THR A 463 -2.13 13.51 -10.79
C THR A 463 -3.38 14.15 -11.39
N GLY A 464 -4.40 13.36 -11.72
CA GLY A 464 -5.73 13.83 -12.11
C GLY A 464 -6.42 14.64 -10.99
N PHE A 465 -6.48 14.11 -9.78
CA PHE A 465 -7.04 14.82 -8.62
C PHE A 465 -6.23 16.06 -8.24
N GLY A 466 -4.89 16.02 -8.31
CA GLY A 466 -4.02 17.16 -8.03
C GLY A 466 -4.27 18.31 -9.01
N LEU A 467 -4.47 18.01 -10.29
CA LEU A 467 -4.87 19.00 -11.30
C LEU A 467 -6.28 19.53 -11.03
N LEU A 468 -7.27 18.66 -10.81
CA LEU A 468 -8.65 19.06 -10.52
C LEU A 468 -8.74 19.91 -9.25
N PHE A 469 -8.02 19.55 -8.19
CA PHE A 469 -7.96 20.29 -6.93
C PHE A 469 -7.26 21.64 -7.12
N SER A 470 -6.20 21.69 -7.92
CA SER A 470 -5.55 22.95 -8.31
C SER A 470 -6.51 23.86 -9.08
N PHE A 471 -7.29 23.32 -10.02
CA PHE A 471 -8.33 24.06 -10.75
C PHE A 471 -9.50 24.51 -9.83
N ALA A 472 -9.95 23.66 -8.91
CA ALA A 472 -11.00 23.97 -7.96
C ALA A 472 -10.58 25.07 -6.97
N ALA A 473 -9.35 24.98 -6.45
CA ALA A 473 -8.73 26.00 -5.62
C ALA A 473 -8.66 27.37 -6.32
N ILE A 474 -8.26 27.32 -7.58
CA ILE A 474 -8.23 28.48 -8.49
C ILE A 474 -9.63 29.12 -8.59
N ARG A 475 -10.68 28.32 -8.80
CA ARG A 475 -12.09 28.80 -8.88
C ARG A 475 -12.61 29.34 -7.54
N LEU A 476 -12.34 28.66 -6.43
CA LEU A 476 -12.74 29.11 -5.09
C LEU A 476 -12.11 30.46 -4.74
N PHE A 477 -10.83 30.65 -5.09
CA PHE A 477 -10.15 31.93 -4.89
C PHE A 477 -10.76 33.05 -5.75
N GLN A 478 -11.19 32.77 -6.98
CA GLN A 478 -11.95 33.73 -7.81
C GLN A 478 -13.27 34.13 -7.13
N GLY A 479 -14.04 33.15 -6.64
CA GLY A 479 -15.34 33.39 -6.01
C GLY A 479 -15.26 34.23 -4.73
N ALA A 480 -14.30 33.91 -3.85
CA ALA A 480 -14.09 34.65 -2.60
C ALA A 480 -13.69 36.11 -2.84
N ARG A 481 -12.88 36.37 -3.88
CA ARG A 481 -12.42 37.72 -4.23
C ARG A 481 -13.50 38.54 -4.93
N GLY A 482 -14.36 37.90 -5.74
CA GLY A 482 -15.56 38.52 -6.31
C GLY A 482 -16.56 38.96 -5.23
N ARG A 483 -16.83 38.10 -4.23
CA ARG A 483 -17.76 38.42 -3.13
C ARG A 483 -17.29 39.58 -2.24
N ARG A 484 -15.99 39.65 -1.90
CA ARG A 484 -15.45 40.80 -1.13
C ARG A 484 -15.61 42.14 -1.86
N ARG A 485 -15.70 42.15 -3.19
CA ARG A 485 -15.93 43.37 -3.99
C ARG A 485 -17.39 43.76 -4.08
N LEU A 486 -18.32 42.81 -4.18
CA LEU A 486 -19.75 43.10 -4.14
C LEU A 486 -20.17 43.70 -2.78
N ILE A 487 -19.56 43.22 -1.70
CA ILE A 487 -19.81 43.75 -0.34
C ILE A 487 -19.14 45.13 -0.13
N GLY A 488 -18.02 45.41 -0.80
CA GLY A 488 -17.32 46.70 -0.73
C GLY A 488 -17.91 47.81 -1.59
N CYS A 489 -18.62 47.48 -2.68
CA CYS A 489 -19.29 48.48 -3.54
C CYS A 489 -20.71 48.83 -3.07
N SER A 490 -21.41 47.98 -2.31
CA SER A 490 -22.80 48.28 -1.91
C SER A 490 -22.93 49.26 -0.73
N THR A 491 -21.82 49.59 -0.06
CA THR A 491 -21.82 50.50 1.11
C THR A 491 -21.34 51.91 0.82
N ARG A 492 -20.83 52.22 -0.38
CA ARG A 492 -20.62 53.60 -0.81
C ARG A 492 -21.89 54.11 -1.50
N ARG A 493 -22.95 54.36 -0.72
CA ARG A 493 -24.00 55.30 -1.14
C ARG A 493 -23.28 56.62 -1.45
N PHE A 494 -23.39 57.04 -2.71
CA PHE A 494 -22.99 58.35 -3.17
C PHE A 494 -23.72 59.40 -2.32
N GLU A 495 -23.07 59.92 -1.27
CA GLU A 495 -23.48 61.20 -0.70
C GLU A 495 -23.16 62.26 -1.74
N SER A 496 -24.20 62.77 -2.40
CA SER A 496 -24.09 63.92 -3.28
C SER A 496 -23.63 65.11 -2.45
N ARG A 497 -22.32 65.38 -2.44
CA ARG A 497 -21.79 66.66 -2.00
C ARG A 497 -22.40 67.73 -2.90
N ARG A 498 -23.42 68.42 -2.39
CA ARG A 498 -23.91 69.69 -2.93
C ARG A 498 -22.71 70.62 -3.04
N MET A 499 -22.25 70.91 -4.27
CA MET A 499 -21.38 72.04 -4.51
C MET A 499 -22.20 73.30 -4.21
N SER A 500 -21.92 73.96 -3.09
CA SER A 500 -22.37 75.34 -2.88
C SER A 500 -21.55 76.23 -3.81
N GLN A 501 -22.16 76.64 -4.92
CA GLN A 501 -21.73 77.80 -5.66
C GLN A 501 -22.09 79.04 -4.82
N THR A 502 -21.09 79.77 -4.36
CA THR A 502 -21.22 81.21 -4.07
C THR A 502 -20.01 81.91 -4.65
N ALA A 503 -20.34 83.01 -5.34
CA ALA A 503 -19.54 83.84 -6.21
C ALA A 503 -18.48 84.68 -5.49
#